data_AF-A0A653TT52-F1
#
_entry.id   AF-A0A653TT52-F1
#
_cell.length_a   1.000
_cell.length_b   1.000
_cell.length_c   1.000
_cell.angle_alpha   90.00
_cell.angle_beta   90.00
_cell.angle_gamma   90.00
#
_symmetry.space_group_name_H-M   'P 1'
#
loop_
_entity.id
_entity.type
_entity.pdbx_description
1 polymer ?
#
loop_
_entity_poly.entity_id
_entity_poly.type
_entity_poly.pdbx_seq_one_letter_code
_entity_poly.pdbx_strand_id
1 'polypeptide(L)' 'MTNKILKLKGVTQLEKKELKTIQGGRMKCKDEYGNCIKFGTMCAELECVYLID' A
#
# COMPACT_ATOMS: atom_id res chain seq x y z
N MET A 1 15.00 19.34 3.34
CA MET A 1 14.40 18.46 2.30
C MET A 1 12.89 18.56 2.43
N THR A 2 12.21 18.93 1.36
CA THR A 2 10.90 19.60 1.40
C THR A 2 9.75 18.63 1.65
N ASN A 3 9.24 18.57 2.88
CA ASN A 3 7.96 17.94 3.24
C ASN A 3 6.78 18.72 2.61
N LYS A 4 6.50 18.48 1.33
CA LYS A 4 5.27 18.93 0.67
C LYS A 4 4.34 17.74 0.52
N ILE A 5 3.60 17.45 1.58
CA ILE A 5 2.39 16.63 1.47
C ILE A 5 1.42 17.39 0.56
N LEU A 6 0.96 16.73 -0.49
CA LEU A 6 0.08 17.26 -1.54
C LEU A 6 -1.13 17.98 -0.94
N LYS A 7 -1.17 19.32 -1.02
CA LYS A 7 -2.39 20.11 -0.77
C LYS A 7 -3.33 19.99 -1.97
N LEU A 8 -4.03 18.87 -2.05
CA LEU A 8 -5.13 18.67 -2.99
C LEU A 8 -6.37 19.41 -2.44
N LYS A 9 -6.93 20.35 -3.22
CA LYS A 9 -8.19 21.03 -2.85
C LYS A 9 -9.33 20.00 -2.85
N GLY A 10 -10.06 19.91 -1.74
CA GLY A 10 -11.15 18.94 -1.56
C GLY A 10 -10.74 17.62 -0.89
N VAL A 11 -9.48 17.49 -0.43
CA VAL A 11 -9.02 16.31 0.29
C VAL A 11 -9.06 16.58 1.79
N THR A 12 -10.02 15.95 2.46
CA THR A 12 -10.06 15.88 3.92
C THR A 12 -8.89 14.99 4.37
N GLN A 13 -8.13 15.45 5.37
CA GLN A 13 -7.06 14.63 5.95
C GLN A 13 -7.71 13.43 6.66
N LEU A 14 -7.68 12.28 5.99
CA LEU A 14 -8.23 11.04 6.53
C LEU A 14 -7.50 10.67 7.82
N GLU A 15 -8.25 10.28 8.84
CA GLU A 15 -7.66 9.72 10.04
C GLU A 15 -6.97 8.39 9.72
N LYS A 16 -5.97 7.98 10.52
CA LYS A 16 -5.24 6.71 10.32
C LYS A 16 -6.16 5.49 10.22
N LYS A 17 -7.35 5.55 10.84
CA LYS A 17 -8.37 4.50 10.75
C LYS A 17 -9.00 4.43 9.35
N GLU A 18 -9.26 5.57 8.74
CA GLU A 18 -9.83 5.67 7.40
C GLU A 18 -8.81 5.26 6.32
N LEU A 19 -7.53 5.59 6.52
CA LEU A 19 -6.44 5.12 5.64
C LEU A 19 -6.35 3.58 5.61
N LYS A 20 -6.60 2.89 6.73
CA LYS A 20 -6.63 1.41 6.78
C LYS A 20 -7.82 0.82 6.03
N THR A 21 -8.89 1.59 5.83
CA THR A 21 -10.11 1.15 5.13
C THR A 21 -10.09 1.41 3.63
N ILE A 22 -9.04 2.05 3.10
CA ILE A 22 -8.90 2.24 1.65
C ILE A 22 -8.65 0.88 0.99
N GLN A 23 -9.69 0.31 0.38
CA GLN A 23 -9.69 -1.01 -0.28
C GLN A 23 -8.93 -1.05 -1.62
N GLY A 24 -8.03 -0.10 -1.87
CA GLY A 24 -7.22 -0.02 -3.10
C GLY A 24 -5.71 0.12 -2.84
N GLY A 25 -5.28 0.12 -1.57
CA GLY A 25 -3.87 0.17 -1.21
C GLY A 25 -3.19 -1.18 -1.44
N ARG A 26 -1.92 -1.15 -1.85
CA ARG A 26 -1.08 -2.35 -1.84
C ARG A 26 -0.92 -2.87 -0.43
N MET A 27 -1.10 -4.18 -0.23
CA MET A 27 -0.98 -4.85 1.07
C MET A 27 0.40 -5.45 1.27
N LYS A 28 0.86 -5.51 2.52
CA LYS A 28 2.09 -6.21 2.87
C LYS A 28 1.87 -7.72 2.70
N CYS A 29 2.68 -8.33 1.85
CA CYS A 29 2.61 -9.76 1.52
C CYS A 29 3.80 -10.56 2.04
N LYS A 30 4.75 -9.92 2.72
CA LYS A 30 5.88 -10.57 3.40
C LYS A 30 5.69 -10.74 4.90
N ASP A 31 6.23 -11.84 5.43
CA ASP A 31 6.43 -12.02 6.88
C ASP A 31 7.58 -11.15 7.42
N GLU A 32 7.91 -11.31 8.70
CA GLU A 32 9.03 -10.62 9.36
C GLU A 32 10.41 -11.14 8.91
N TYR A 33 10.45 -12.32 8.28
CA TYR A 33 11.67 -12.98 7.79
C TYR A 33 11.93 -12.71 6.30
N GLY A 34 11.02 -11.99 5.62
CA GLY A 34 11.15 -11.62 4.22
C GLY A 34 10.55 -12.62 3.23
N ASN A 35 9.83 -13.65 3.68
CA ASN A 35 9.17 -14.63 2.81
C ASN A 35 7.78 -14.14 2.38
N CYS A 36 7.41 -14.37 1.12
CA CYS A 36 6.07 -14.08 0.63
C CYS A 36 5.07 -15.07 1.25
N ILE A 37 4.21 -14.58 2.15
CA ILE A 37 3.11 -15.36 2.75
C ILE A 37 1.85 -15.32 1.88
N LYS A 38 1.75 -14.34 1.00
CA LYS A 38 0.66 -14.17 0.03
C LYS A 38 1.24 -13.67 -1.28
N PHE A 39 0.58 -14.04 -2.37
CA PHE A 39 0.94 -13.56 -3.71
C PHE A 39 -0.29 -13.00 -4.41
N GLY A 40 -0.12 -11.92 -5.16
CA GLY A 40 -1.20 -11.29 -5.90
C GLY A 40 -0.87 -9.87 -6.36
N THR A 41 -1.64 -9.34 -7.30
CA THR A 41 -1.45 -7.99 -7.88
C THR A 41 -1.61 -6.86 -6.86
N MET A 42 -2.27 -7.15 -5.73
CA MET A 42 -2.43 -6.23 -4.62
C MET A 42 -1.24 -6.22 -3.65
N CYS A 43 -0.21 -7.04 -3.84
CA CYS A 43 0.97 -7.02 -2.98
C CYS A 43 1.80 -5.74 -3.17
N ALA A 44 2.35 -5.22 -2.07
CA ALA A 44 3.28 -4.10 -2.10
C ALA A 44 4.65 -4.50 -2.62
N GLU A 45 5.05 -5.73 -2.32
CA GLU A 45 6.33 -6.31 -2.68
C GLU A 45 6.28 -6.92 -4.08
N LEU A 46 7.11 -6.42 -5.00
CA LEU A 46 7.12 -6.83 -6.40
C LEU A 46 7.42 -8.31 -6.58
N GLU A 47 8.32 -8.86 -5.75
CA GLU A 47 8.64 -10.28 -5.72
C GLU A 47 7.46 -11.17 -5.30
N CYS A 48 6.45 -10.62 -4.63
CA CYS A 48 5.23 -11.31 -4.25
C CYS A 48 4.05 -11.00 -5.20
N VAL A 49 4.25 -10.16 -6.22
CA VAL A 49 3.24 -9.88 -7.24
C VAL A 49 3.31 -10.96 -8.32
N TYR A 50 2.19 -11.63 -8.57
CA TYR A 50 2.03 -12.41 -9.81
C TYR A 50 1.90 -11.44 -10.97
N LEU A 51 2.98 -11.29 -11.75
CA LEU A 51 2.90 -10.70 -13.07
C LEU A 51 2.29 -11.77 -13.98
N ILE A 52 1.04 -11.57 -14.36
CA ILE A 52 0.46 -12.29 -15.50
C ILE A 52 0.96 -11.53 -16.72
N ASP A 53 1.85 -12.15 -17.49
CA ASP A 53 2.29 -11.66 -18.81
C ASP A 53 1.14 -11.74 -19.82
#